data_AF-A0A7R9XI41-F1
#
_entry.id   AF-A0A7R9XI41-F1
#
_cell.length_a   1.000
_cell.length_b   1.000
_cell.length_c   1.000
_cell.angle_alpha   90.00
_cell.angle_beta   90.00
_cell.angle_gamma   90.00
#
_symmetry.space_group_name_H-M   'P 1'
#
loop_
_entity.id
_entity.type
_entity.pdbx_description
1 polymer ?
#
loop_
_entity_poly.entity_id
_entity_poly.type
_entity_poly.pdbx_seq_one_letter_code
_entity_poly.pdbx_strand_id
1 'polypeptide(L)' 'DYSLMLMQWGQFLDHDITFTPVTQTTSGTGIACCQGGEAISSSTAHPDCLPITINSDDPFYSKYKISCMNFVRSV' A
#
# COMPACT_ATOMS: atom_id res chain seq x y z
N ASP A 1 3.22 -13.02 -30.81
CA ASP A 1 4.07 -12.37 -29.79
C ASP A 1 3.76 -10.89 -29.69
N TYR A 2 3.78 -10.37 -28.47
CA TYR A 2 3.66 -8.94 -28.19
C TYR A 2 5.00 -8.41 -27.66
N SER A 3 5.31 -7.15 -27.94
CA SER A 3 6.48 -6.50 -27.37
C SER A 3 6.17 -5.99 -25.95
N LEU A 4 7.22 -5.66 -25.19
CA LEU A 4 7.11 -5.00 -23.89
C LEU A 4 6.31 -3.68 -23.97
N MET A 5 6.24 -3.07 -25.15
CA MET A 5 5.47 -1.85 -25.39
C MET A 5 3.98 -2.03 -25.11
N LEU A 6 3.44 -3.25 -25.22
CA LEU A 6 2.04 -3.49 -24.88
C LEU A 6 1.75 -3.18 -23.40
N MET A 7 2.62 -3.61 -22.49
CA MET A 7 2.50 -3.30 -21.05
C MET A 7 2.70 -1.81 -20.81
N GLN A 8 3.72 -1.22 -21.43
CA GLN A 8 4.07 0.19 -21.19
C GLN A 8 2.98 1.16 -21.67
N TRP A 9 2.36 0.86 -22.82
CA TRP A 9 1.27 1.67 -23.35
C TRP A 9 0.00 1.55 -22.49
N GLY A 10 -0.24 0.39 -21.89
CA GLY A 10 -1.33 0.19 -20.92
C GLY A 10 -1.19 1.12 -19.72
N GLN A 11 -0.01 1.15 -19.09
CA GLN A 11 0.24 2.06 -17.95
C GLN A 11 0.17 3.54 -18.35
N PHE A 12 0.65 3.89 -19.54
CA PHE A 12 0.55 5.26 -20.05
C PHE A 12 -0.91 5.73 -20.16
N LEU A 13 -1.78 4.90 -20.74
CA LEU A 13 -3.20 5.22 -20.86
C LEU A 13 -3.90 5.25 -19.49
N ASP A 14 -3.58 4.31 -18.59
CA ASP A 14 -4.12 4.29 -17.23
C ASP A 14 -3.82 5.60 -16.49
N HIS A 15 -2.57 6.07 -16.57
CA HIS A 15 -2.10 7.32 -15.95
C HIS A 15 -2.64 8.60 -16.62
N ASP A 16 -3.08 8.54 -17.88
CA ASP A 16 -3.69 9.69 -18.57
C ASP A 16 -5.20 9.80 -18.27
N ILE A 17 -5.87 8.67 -18.03
CA ILE A 17 -7.32 8.63 -17.86
C ILE A 17 -7.72 8.68 -16.38
N THR A 18 -6.99 7.97 -15.51
CA THR A 18 -7.41 7.78 -14.12
C THR A 18 -6.31 8.05 -13.13
N PHE A 19 -6.70 8.64 -12.00
CA PHE A 19 -5.85 8.73 -10.82
C PHE A 19 -6.74 8.77 -9.57
N THR A 20 -6.50 7.88 -8.61
CA THR A 20 -7.21 7.86 -7.33
C THR A 20 -6.24 8.28 -6.23
N PRO A 21 -6.36 9.51 -5.68
CA PRO A 21 -5.44 9.99 -4.66
C PRO A 21 -5.58 9.19 -3.36
N VAL A 22 -4.51 9.12 -2.59
CA VAL A 22 -4.46 8.48 -1.27
C VAL A 22 -4.59 9.55 -0.19
N THR A 23 -5.30 9.25 0.91
CA THR A 23 -5.42 10.21 2.02
C THR A 23 -4.05 10.52 2.62
N GLN A 24 -3.84 11.78 2.96
CA GLN A 24 -2.62 12.28 3.58
C GLN A 24 -2.97 12.98 4.89
N THR A 25 -1.98 13.18 5.75
CA THR A 25 -2.15 14.00 6.95
C THR A 25 -2.42 15.47 6.57
N THR A 26 -2.84 16.28 7.54
CA THR A 26 -3.02 17.73 7.35
C THR A 26 -1.74 18.47 6.94
N SER A 27 -0.57 17.91 7.23
CA SER A 27 0.73 18.43 6.78
C SER A 27 1.15 17.94 5.39
N GLY A 28 0.30 17.17 4.70
CA GLY A 28 0.60 16.60 3.39
C GLY A 28 1.62 15.46 3.42
N THR A 29 1.81 14.82 4.58
CA THR A 29 2.70 13.66 4.69
C THR A 29 1.89 12.37 4.57
N GLY A 30 2.56 11.30 4.12
CA GLY A 30 1.94 9.97 4.06
C GLY A 30 1.53 9.45 5.44
N ILE A 31 0.49 8.62 5.46
CA ILE A 31 -0.01 7.96 6.67
C ILE A 31 0.71 6.61 6.82
N ALA A 32 1.21 6.33 8.03
CA ALA A 32 1.76 5.03 8.39
C ALA A 32 0.70 4.20 9.12
N CYS A 33 0.46 2.98 8.62
CA CYS A 33 -0.47 1.98 9.17
C CYS A 33 0.26 0.74 9.70
N CYS A 34 1.54 0.59 9.35
CA CYS A 34 2.43 -0.40 9.93
C CYS A 34 3.60 0.29 10.65
N GLN A 35 4.05 -0.29 11.76
CA GLN A 35 5.24 0.15 12.48
C GLN A 35 6.02 -1.08 12.95
N GLY A 36 7.33 -1.11 12.67
CA GLY A 36 8.19 -2.22 13.10
C GLY A 36 7.84 -3.59 12.47
N GLY A 37 7.14 -3.59 11.33
CA GLY A 37 6.69 -4.82 10.66
C GLY A 37 5.30 -5.30 11.09
N GLU A 38 4.68 -4.66 12.08
CA GLU A 38 3.34 -5.01 12.57
C GLU A 38 2.33 -3.90 12.31
N ALA A 39 1.04 -4.24 12.33
CA ALA A 39 -0.03 -3.26 12.19
C ALA A 39 -0.09 -2.38 13.44
N ILE A 40 -0.25 -1.07 13.24
CA ILE A 40 -0.54 -0.16 14.35
C ILE A 40 -1.89 -0.55 14.95
N SER A 41 -1.98 -0.58 16.28
CA SER A 41 -3.23 -0.85 17.00
C SER A 41 -4.37 0.03 16.47
N SER A 42 -5.56 -0.56 16.32
CA SER A 42 -6.75 0.16 15.83
C SER A 42 -7.12 1.38 16.68
N SER A 43 -6.73 1.40 17.96
CA SER A 43 -6.94 2.54 18.86
C SER A 43 -6.04 3.75 18.58
N THR A 44 -4.91 3.55 17.88
CA THR A 44 -3.92 4.61 17.60
C THR A 44 -3.66 4.80 16.10
N ALA A 45 -4.15 3.90 15.25
CA ALA A 45 -4.06 4.02 13.81
C ALA A 45 -4.89 5.20 13.28
N HIS A 46 -4.46 5.79 12.17
CA HIS A 46 -5.26 6.78 11.44
C HIS A 46 -6.57 6.13 10.95
N PRO A 47 -7.72 6.85 10.93
CA PRO A 47 -9.00 6.28 10.49
C PRO A 47 -8.98 5.70 9.07
N ASP A 48 -8.13 6.26 8.19
CA ASP A 48 -7.97 5.79 6.82
C ASP A 48 -7.02 4.59 6.67
N CYS A 49 -6.49 4.06 7.76
CA CYS A 49 -5.67 2.86 7.68
C CYS A 49 -6.49 1.62 7.30
N LEU A 50 -5.95 0.85 6.35
CA LEU A 50 -6.45 -0.47 6.00
C LEU A 50 -5.25 -1.39 5.75
N PRO A 51 -4.40 -1.66 6.77
CA PRO A 51 -3.16 -2.41 6.59
C PRO A 51 -3.44 -3.79 6.02
N ILE A 52 -2.56 -4.24 5.13
CA ILE A 52 -2.61 -5.59 4.58
C ILE A 52 -1.90 -6.51 5.58
N THR A 53 -2.65 -7.42 6.21
CA THR A 53 -2.09 -8.45 7.09
C THR A 53 -1.33 -9.47 6.26
N ILE A 54 -0.08 -9.72 6.65
CA ILE A 54 0.76 -10.77 6.07
C ILE A 54 0.73 -11.97 7.02
N ASN A 55 0.49 -13.16 6.45
CA ASN A 55 0.42 -14.39 7.24
C ASN A 55 1.80 -14.74 7.83
N SER A 56 1.80 -15.39 8.99
CA SER A 56 3.03 -15.79 9.67
C SER A 56 3.84 -16.86 8.92
N ASP A 57 3.21 -17.59 8.00
CA ASP A 57 3.82 -18.60 7.12
C ASP A 57 4.16 -18.07 5.72
N ASP A 58 4.07 -16.75 5.50
CA ASP A 58 4.47 -16.14 4.23
C ASP A 58 5.93 -16.53 3.86
N PRO A 59 6.18 -17.05 2.64
CA PRO A 59 7.48 -17.63 2.27
C PRO A 59 8.63 -16.62 2.20
N PHE A 60 8.31 -15.33 2.12
CA PHE A 60 9.28 -14.25 2.06
C PHE A 60 9.35 -13.49 3.40
N TYR A 61 8.22 -12.94 3.85
CA TYR A 61 8.15 -11.99 4.96
C TYR A 61 8.32 -12.61 6.35
N SER A 62 7.99 -13.90 6.53
CA SER A 62 8.17 -14.61 7.80
C SER A 62 9.64 -14.58 8.29
N LYS A 63 10.59 -14.62 7.35
CA LYS A 63 12.05 -14.56 7.62
C LYS A 63 12.49 -13.23 8.23
N TYR A 64 11.68 -12.19 8.07
CA TYR A 64 11.97 -10.82 8.50
C TYR A 64 11.06 -10.34 9.63
N LYS A 65 10.17 -11.21 10.15
CA LYS A 65 9.16 -10.87 11.16
C LYS A 65 8.25 -9.72 10.72
N ILE A 66 7.88 -9.69 9.44
CA ILE A 66 6.94 -8.72 8.89
C ILE A 66 5.56 -9.38 8.78
N SER A 67 4.57 -8.80 9.44
CA SER A 67 3.16 -9.22 9.46
C SER A 67 2.21 -8.15 8.91
N CYS A 68 2.74 -7.02 8.46
CA CYS A 68 1.95 -5.87 7.97
C CYS A 68 2.61 -5.21 6.75
N MET A 69 1.80 -4.92 5.73
CA MET A 69 2.15 -4.07 4.60
C MET A 69 1.30 -2.79 4.62
N ASN A 70 1.97 -1.64 4.45
CA ASN A 70 1.34 -0.33 4.62
C ASN A 70 0.30 -0.10 3.53
N PHE A 71 -0.94 0.21 3.93
CA PHE A 71 -2.00 0.56 3.00
C PHE A 71 -2.98 1.55 3.65
N VAL A 72 -3.29 2.59 2.88
CA VAL A 72 -4.10 3.74 3.28
C VAL A 72 -5.23 3.86 2.27
N ARG A 73 -6.44 4.13 2.75
CA ARG A 73 -7.62 4.32 1.90
C ARG A 73 -7.46 5.56 1.03
N SER A 74 -8.08 5.50 -0.14
CA SER A 74 -8.21 6.64 -1.06
C SER A 74 -9.18 7.69 -0.53
N VAL A 75 -9.04 8.91 -1.07
CA VAL A 75 -9.93 10.07 -0.81
C VAL A 75 -11.07 10.15 -1.80
#